data_AF-A0A953INQ8-F1
#
_entry.id   AF-A0A953INQ8-F1
#
_cell.length_a   1.000
_cell.length_b   1.000
_cell.length_c   1.000
_cell.angle_alpha   90.00
_cell.angle_beta   90.00
_cell.angle_gamma   90.00
#
_symmetry.space_group_name_H-M   'P 1'
#
loop_
_entity.id
_entity.type
_entity.pdbx_description
1 polymer ?
#
loop_
_entity_poly.entity_id
_entity_poly.type
_entity_poly.pdbx_seq_one_letter_code
_entity_poly.pdbx_strand_id
1 'polypeptide(L)'
;MPRYLHTEADLDAALAKLVLADPRLAPVLAKAGRPPLRRREGGFAGLCAIVIGQQLSVASAAAIRGRMMAAFDPFHHDSVRRARADK
;
A
#
# COMPACT_ATOMS: atom_id res chain seq x y z
N MET A 1 -17.96 4.03 -15.18
CA MET A 1 -17.92 3.71 -13.73
C MET A 1 -16.55 3.16 -13.36
N PRO A 2 -15.97 3.52 -12.22
CA PRO A 2 -14.71 2.95 -11.75
C PRO A 2 -14.88 1.44 -11.47
N ARG A 3 -13.85 0.65 -11.80
CA ARG A 3 -13.78 -0.80 -11.54
C ARG A 3 -12.73 -1.05 -10.45
N TYR A 4 -13.13 -1.66 -9.35
CA TYR A 4 -12.24 -1.99 -8.24
C TYR A 4 -11.62 -3.38 -8.44
N LEU A 5 -10.42 -3.57 -7.88
CA LEU A 5 -9.71 -4.85 -7.86
C LEU A 5 -9.87 -5.47 -6.48
N HIS A 6 -10.83 -6.38 -6.32
CA HIS A 6 -11.08 -7.02 -5.03
C HIS A 6 -10.45 -8.40 -4.92
N THR A 7 -10.30 -9.06 -6.06
CA THR A 7 -9.84 -10.43 -6.18
C THR A 7 -8.71 -10.56 -7.19
N GLU A 8 -8.00 -11.68 -7.13
CA GLU A 8 -7.00 -12.05 -8.12
C GLU A 8 -7.59 -12.19 -9.53
N ALA A 9 -8.85 -12.62 -9.65
CA ALA A 9 -9.56 -12.67 -10.93
C ALA A 9 -9.86 -11.27 -11.50
N ASP A 10 -10.13 -10.27 -10.64
CA ASP A 10 -10.29 -8.89 -11.09
C ASP A 10 -8.99 -8.35 -11.69
N LEU A 11 -7.86 -8.71 -11.07
CA LEU A 11 -6.53 -8.33 -11.54
C LEU A 11 -6.20 -8.99 -12.87
N ASP A 12 -6.46 -10.30 -13.01
CA ASP A 12 -6.24 -11.04 -14.26
C ASP A 12 -7.06 -10.44 -15.42
N ALA A 13 -8.34 -10.14 -15.18
CA ALA A 13 -9.20 -9.50 -16.16
C ALA A 13 -8.72 -8.07 -16.52
N ALA A 14 -8.18 -7.33 -15.55
CA ALA A 14 -7.63 -6.00 -15.80
C ALA A 14 -6.32 -6.05 -16.59
N LEU A 15 -5.45 -7.03 -16.31
CA LEU A 15 -4.20 -7.24 -17.06
C LEU A 15 -4.46 -7.60 -18.52
N ALA A 16 -5.42 -8.50 -18.79
CA ALA A 16 -5.82 -8.83 -20.14
C ALA A 16 -6.30 -7.59 -20.91
N LYS A 17 -7.16 -6.76 -20.29
CA LYS A 17 -7.62 -5.50 -20.87
C LYS A 17 -6.49 -4.49 -21.10
N LEU A 18 -5.54 -4.42 -20.16
CA LEU A 18 -4.39 -3.52 -20.27
C LEU A 18 -3.49 -3.88 -21.45
N VAL A 19 -3.23 -5.17 -21.67
CA VAL A 19 -2.45 -5.65 -22.83
C VAL A 19 -3.19 -5.43 -24.15
N LEU A 20 -4.51 -5.63 -24.17
CA LEU A 20 -5.32 -5.33 -25.36
C LEU A 20 -5.31 -3.83 -25.69
N ALA A 21 -5.32 -2.96 -24.68
CA ALA A 21 -5.30 -1.52 -24.86
C ALA A 21 -3.92 -0.98 -25.27
N ASP A 22 -2.84 -1.56 -24.74
CA ASP A 22 -1.45 -1.24 -25.13
C ASP A 22 -0.64 -2.53 -25.34
N PRO A 23 -0.53 -3.03 -26.58
CA PRO A 23 0.20 -4.26 -26.90
C PRO A 23 1.68 -4.23 -26.51
N ARG A 24 2.29 -3.05 -26.33
CA ARG A 24 3.69 -2.92 -25.88
C ARG A 24 3.89 -3.45 -24.45
N LEU A 25 2.81 -3.60 -23.68
CA LEU A 25 2.85 -4.18 -22.33
C LEU A 25 2.86 -5.71 -22.32
N ALA A 26 2.55 -6.39 -23.43
CA ALA A 26 2.63 -7.85 -23.53
C ALA A 26 4.03 -8.41 -23.18
N PRO A 27 5.14 -7.93 -23.79
CA PRO A 27 6.48 -8.40 -23.42
C PRO A 27 6.88 -8.01 -22.00
N VAL A 28 6.34 -6.89 -21.46
CA VAL A 28 6.58 -6.47 -20.07
C VAL A 28 5.94 -7.46 -19.11
N LEU A 29 4.67 -7.84 -19.34
CA LEU A 29 3.96 -8.83 -18.54
C LEU A 29 4.61 -10.21 -18.63
N ALA A 30 5.05 -10.62 -19.82
CA ALA A 30 5.76 -11.89 -20.01
C ALA A 30 7.09 -11.93 -19.22
N LYS A 31 7.83 -10.80 -19.16
CA LYS A 31 9.11 -10.71 -18.45
C LYS A 31 8.95 -10.56 -16.94
N ALA A 32 8.07 -9.68 -16.49
CA ALA A 32 7.88 -9.39 -15.07
C ALA A 32 7.01 -10.43 -14.35
N GLY A 33 6.21 -11.18 -15.13
CA GLY A 33 5.16 -12.04 -14.61
C GLY A 33 3.95 -11.24 -14.16
N ARG A 34 2.87 -11.97 -13.87
CA ARG A 34 1.67 -11.41 -13.26
C ARG A 34 2.00 -10.89 -11.85
N PRO A 35 1.73 -9.61 -11.52
CA PRO A 35 1.88 -9.11 -10.17
C PRO A 35 0.80 -9.70 -9.25
N PRO A 36 1.07 -9.88 -7.94
CA PRO A 36 0.03 -10.23 -6.98
C PRO A 36 -0.88 -9.03 -6.70
N LEU A 37 -2.13 -9.28 -6.30
CA LEU A 37 -3.02 -8.23 -5.84
C LEU A 37 -2.51 -7.64 -4.52
N ARG A 38 -2.10 -6.36 -4.54
CA ARG A 38 -1.63 -5.65 -3.34
C ARG A 38 -2.75 -4.85 -2.70
N ARG A 39 -3.46 -5.47 -1.75
CA ARG A 39 -4.40 -4.77 -0.86
C ARG A 39 -3.74 -4.54 0.49
N ARG A 40 -3.56 -3.28 0.84
CA ARG A 40 -3.14 -2.87 2.19
C ARG A 40 -4.36 -2.51 3.01
N GLU A 41 -4.23 -2.64 4.31
CA GLU A 41 -5.26 -2.18 5.24
C GLU A 41 -5.52 -0.68 5.04
N GLY A 42 -6.79 -0.32 4.94
CA GLY A 42 -7.24 1.06 4.86
C GLY A 42 -7.20 1.75 6.23
N GLY A 43 -7.66 3.00 6.27
CA GLY A 43 -7.77 3.75 7.52
C GLY A 43 -6.45 4.34 8.02
N PHE A 44 -6.44 4.72 9.30
CA PHE A 44 -5.37 5.53 9.89
C PHE A 44 -4.00 4.84 9.84
N ALA A 45 -3.94 3.55 10.22
CA ALA A 45 -2.68 2.80 10.22
C ALA A 45 -2.06 2.68 8.81
N GLY A 46 -2.90 2.42 7.80
CA GLY A 46 -2.48 2.38 6.40
C GLY A 46 -1.96 3.74 5.90
N LEU A 47 -2.64 4.83 6.27
CA LEU A 47 -2.20 6.19 5.94
C LEU A 47 -0.86 6.53 6.59
N CYS A 48 -0.68 6.25 7.87
CA CYS A 48 0.60 6.43 8.56
C CYS A 48 1.71 5.60 7.92
N ALA A 49 1.44 4.35 7.52
CA ALA A 49 2.43 3.52 6.83
C ALA A 49 2.85 4.11 5.48
N ILE A 50 1.94 4.77 4.75
CA ILE A 50 2.28 5.49 3.52
C ILE A 50 3.20 6.66 3.82
N VAL A 51 2.87 7.50 4.80
CA VAL A 51 3.66 8.68 5.17
C VAL A 51 5.04 8.27 5.71
N ILE A 52 5.12 7.29 6.60
CA ILE A 52 6.39 6.77 7.13
C ILE A 52 7.27 6.22 6.01
N GLY A 53 6.70 5.62 4.97
CA GLY A 53 7.46 5.03 3.87
C GLY A 53 8.07 6.04 2.90
N GLN A 54 7.71 7.32 3.00
CA GLN A 54 8.18 8.35 2.08
C GLN A 54 9.70 8.56 2.22
N GLN A 55 10.42 8.46 1.08
CA GLN A 55 11.87 8.66 0.97
C GLN A 55 12.73 7.67 1.78
N LEU A 56 12.15 6.58 2.28
CA LEU A 56 12.85 5.58 3.07
C LEU A 56 12.97 4.24 2.35
N SER A 57 13.97 3.45 2.76
CA SER A 57 14.02 2.03 2.41
C SER A 57 12.86 1.28 3.07
N VAL A 58 12.47 0.13 2.50
CA VAL A 58 11.42 -0.74 3.07
C VAL A 58 11.76 -1.16 4.51
N ALA A 59 13.03 -1.50 4.77
CA ALA A 59 13.49 -1.91 6.10
C ALA A 59 13.42 -0.76 7.11
N SER A 60 13.87 0.44 6.72
CA SER A 60 13.81 1.64 7.58
C SER A 60 12.37 2.03 7.91
N ALA A 61 11.48 2.02 6.90
CA ALA A 61 10.07 2.30 7.09
C ALA A 61 9.39 1.27 8.01
N ALA A 62 9.72 -0.02 7.88
CA ALA A 62 9.23 -1.06 8.76
C ALA A 62 9.69 -0.87 10.21
N ALA A 63 10.97 -0.50 10.42
CA ALA A 63 11.52 -0.25 11.74
C ALA A 63 10.85 0.96 12.43
N ILE A 64 10.64 2.07 11.71
CA ILE A 64 9.94 3.25 12.24
C ILE A 64 8.49 2.92 12.57
N ARG A 65 7.79 2.21 11.67
CA ARG A 65 6.40 1.79 11.90
C ARG A 65 6.29 0.92 13.15
N GLY A 66 7.21 -0.03 13.34
CA GLY A 66 7.26 -0.87 14.54
C GLY A 66 7.40 -0.05 15.83
N ARG A 67 8.30 0.95 15.85
CA ARG A 67 8.43 1.87 16.99
C ARG A 67 7.18 2.70 17.23
N MET A 68 6.52 3.18 16.18
CA MET A 68 5.30 3.97 16.31
C MET A 68 4.13 3.14 16.88
N MET A 69 3.95 1.90 16.42
CA MET A 69 2.92 1.01 16.95
C MET A 69 3.21 0.61 18.40
N ALA A 70 4.47 0.42 18.77
CA ALA A 70 4.86 0.13 20.16
C ALA A 70 4.69 1.35 21.10
N ALA A 71 4.85 2.57 20.60
CA ALA A 71 4.69 3.79 21.38
C ALA A 71 3.22 4.17 21.64
N PHE A 72 2.30 3.67 20.81
CA PHE A 72 0.87 4.03 20.86
C PHE A 72 0.01 2.78 20.72
N ASP A 73 -0.47 2.24 21.84
CA ASP A 73 -1.36 1.08 21.90
C ASP A 73 -2.69 1.44 22.62
N PRO A 74 -3.86 1.35 21.95
CA PRO A 74 -4.04 1.00 20.54
C PRO A 74 -3.51 2.10 19.59
N PHE A 75 -3.02 1.67 18.42
CA PHE A 75 -2.52 2.59 17.39
C PHE A 75 -3.67 3.32 16.69
N HIS A 76 -4.10 4.42 17.30
CA HIS A 76 -5.27 5.22 16.92
C HIS A 76 -4.92 6.71 16.78
N HIS A 77 -5.67 7.43 15.96
CA HIS A 77 -5.40 8.84 15.66
C HIS A 77 -5.45 9.73 16.90
N ASP A 78 -6.34 9.46 17.86
CA ASP A 78 -6.40 10.20 19.12
C ASP A 78 -5.16 10.00 20.00
N SER A 79 -4.60 8.79 20.03
CA SER A 79 -3.38 8.50 20.79
C SER A 79 -2.20 9.29 20.25
N VAL A 80 -2.08 9.38 18.92
CA VAL A 80 -1.04 10.17 18.25
C VAL A 80 -1.26 11.67 18.43
N ARG A 81 -2.52 12.15 18.37
CA ARG A 81 -2.86 13.56 18.57
C ARG A 81 -2.47 14.06 19.95
N ARG A 82 -2.65 13.25 20.99
CA ARG A 82 -2.29 13.58 22.39
C ARG A 82 -0.79 13.61 22.66
N ALA A 83 0.04 13.05 21.77
CA ALA A 83 1.49 12.98 21.96
C ALA A 83 2.20 14.34 21.88
N ARG A 84 1.56 15.37 21.33
CA ARG A 84 2.05 16.75 21.37
C ARG A 84 1.44 17.48 22.57
N ALA A 85 2.07 17.36 23.74
CA ALA A 85 1.75 18.18 24.90
C ALA A 85 2.69 19.40 25.06
N ASP A 86 3.81 19.41 24.33
CA ASP A 86 4.95 20.30 24.65
C ASP A 86 5.10 21.48 23.67
N LYS A 87 4.06 21.78 22.88
CA LYS A 87 3.98 23.00 22.07
C LYS A 87 2.55 23.42 21.78
#